data_AF-A0A0D6MQE9-F1
#
_entry.id   AF-A0A0D6MQE9-F1
#
_cell.length_a   1.000
_cell.length_b   1.000
_cell.length_c   1.000
_cell.angle_alpha   90.00
_cell.angle_beta   90.00
_cell.angle_gamma   90.00
#
_symmetry.space_group_name_H-M   'P 1'
#
loop_
_entity.id
_entity.type
_entity.pdbx_description
1 polymer ?
#
loop_
_entity_poly.entity_id
_entity_poly.type
_entity_poly.pdbx_seq_one_letter_code
_entity_poly.pdbx_strand_id
1 'polypeptide(L)'
;MALWSTTDWRALRQYASPIFIRGNPFALTALFLLVSSLVQIASDGISREHHGANTSAMGISFAMSAIAAHYWRQVDNPIAPTVPGLQRSEYRAALAFAALVGAVLATLLFRSGATSGGAAAYVATALAFGSFVPTQRNGTHVQMALRMLIMLPIMVLSFVPSIQTAMLTLPAWIGWPVAVCAAAGIANALTFDRVRTTDAMARMETMLERSGSAPARRAGRDRGQSTNCLPATLSSSAGLAGEIAAPAGRFLAFLLFAIPSALVSAHGHGSTWHAVAPVVRVQVPLAAALSIMTSGDWLRHRDDWPILFATGFHGSRLNFARALTAAFIRRAVIMSIVNAVIMTGILAAMGSISIAMASSVGLAVASALFGASCLPCAIVLTGRFGSQGLVFAGAILGMILAAAACEGVCLGAEPRLPALLGSVALLLVGVLLLTATPRRLARTDWPLETG
;
A
#
# COMPACT_ATOMS: atom_id res chain seq x y z
N MET A 1 29.21 1.97 31.51
CA MET A 1 28.67 2.72 30.36
C MET A 1 27.24 2.27 30.10
N ALA A 2 26.25 3.14 30.27
CA ALA A 2 24.88 2.80 29.90
C ALA A 2 24.77 2.73 28.36
N LEU A 3 24.46 1.55 27.82
CA LEU A 3 24.32 1.33 26.38
C LEU A 3 23.17 2.15 25.74
N TRP A 4 22.23 2.62 26.57
CA TRP A 4 21.03 3.35 26.17
C TRP A 4 20.85 4.61 27.04
N SER A 5 20.55 5.72 26.40
CA SER A 5 20.18 6.98 27.05
C SER A 5 18.69 7.01 27.42
N THR A 6 18.29 7.93 28.30
CA THR A 6 16.88 8.13 28.66
C THR A 6 16.01 8.51 27.45
N THR A 7 16.59 9.22 26.48
CA THR A 7 15.91 9.57 25.22
C THR A 7 15.72 8.34 24.33
N ASP A 8 16.71 7.43 24.25
CA ASP A 8 16.57 6.17 23.53
C ASP A 8 15.41 5.32 24.08
N TRP A 9 15.26 5.24 25.40
CA TRP A 9 14.15 4.50 26.02
C TRP A 9 12.78 5.14 25.76
N ARG A 10 12.71 6.47 25.77
CA ARG A 10 11.47 7.19 25.46
C ARG A 10 11.05 6.98 24.01
N ALA A 11 11.99 7.06 23.06
CA ALA A 11 11.75 6.77 21.65
C ALA A 11 11.23 5.34 21.46
N LEU A 12 11.92 4.34 22.03
CA LEU A 12 11.51 2.93 21.90
C LEU A 12 10.12 2.65 22.52
N ARG A 13 9.76 3.32 23.62
CA ARG A 13 8.42 3.22 24.22
C ARG A 13 7.31 3.72 23.29
N GLN A 14 7.60 4.66 22.37
CA GLN A 14 6.59 5.15 21.42
C GLN A 14 6.18 4.07 20.41
N TYR A 15 7.10 3.20 20.00
CA TYR A 15 6.80 2.06 19.10
C TYR A 15 5.89 1.01 19.75
N ALA A 16 5.94 0.87 21.08
CA ALA A 16 5.03 0.01 21.85
C ALA A 16 3.73 0.73 22.27
N SER A 17 3.56 2.01 21.93
CA SER A 17 2.42 2.80 22.40
C SER A 17 1.17 2.59 21.54
N PRO A 18 -0.04 2.85 22.07
CA PRO A 18 -1.26 2.85 21.27
C PRO A 18 -1.24 3.86 20.11
N ILE A 19 -0.39 4.89 20.18
CA ILE A 19 -0.23 5.89 19.12
C ILE A 19 0.37 5.25 17.87
N PHE A 20 1.33 4.33 18.03
CA PHE A 20 1.90 3.58 16.92
C PHE A 20 0.79 2.85 16.15
N ILE A 21 -0.09 2.11 16.82
CA ILE A 21 -1.15 1.34 16.15
C ILE A 21 -2.23 2.26 15.56
N ARG A 22 -2.67 3.29 16.30
CA ARG A 22 -3.79 4.16 15.86
C ARG A 22 -3.39 5.09 14.72
N GLY A 23 -2.18 5.62 14.78
CA GLY A 23 -1.66 6.59 13.82
C GLY A 23 -1.00 5.96 12.60
N ASN A 24 -0.77 4.64 12.59
CA ASN A 24 -0.03 3.98 11.53
C ASN A 24 -0.91 3.02 10.73
N PRO A 25 -1.21 3.33 9.46
CA PRO A 25 -2.04 2.47 8.65
C PRO A 25 -1.45 1.10 8.37
N PHE A 26 -0.14 0.99 8.35
CA PHE A 26 0.53 -0.27 8.04
C PHE A 26 0.55 -1.22 9.24
N ALA A 27 0.47 -0.71 10.48
CA ALA A 27 0.53 -1.55 11.68
C ALA A 27 -0.67 -2.50 11.81
N LEU A 28 -1.89 -1.98 11.61
CA LEU A 28 -3.12 -2.79 11.65
C LEU A 28 -3.16 -3.80 10.50
N THR A 29 -2.77 -3.37 9.30
CA THR A 29 -2.64 -4.23 8.14
C THR A 29 -1.65 -5.36 8.37
N ALA A 30 -0.46 -5.04 8.88
CA ALA A 30 0.56 -6.03 9.20
C ALA A 30 0.03 -7.07 10.18
N LEU A 31 -0.63 -6.62 11.24
CA LEU A 31 -1.24 -7.52 12.23
C LEU A 31 -2.27 -8.46 11.59
N PHE A 32 -3.19 -7.93 10.77
CA PHE A 32 -4.20 -8.75 10.11
C PHE A 32 -3.59 -9.81 9.19
N LEU A 33 -2.62 -9.42 8.36
CA LEU A 33 -1.95 -10.33 7.43
C LEU A 33 -1.10 -11.36 8.16
N LEU A 34 -0.39 -10.97 9.22
CA LEU A 34 0.41 -11.87 10.04
C LEU A 34 -0.47 -12.89 10.76
N VAL A 35 -1.59 -12.47 11.36
CA VAL A 35 -2.55 -13.38 12.00
C VAL A 35 -3.15 -14.34 10.97
N SER A 36 -3.56 -13.85 9.81
CA SER A 36 -4.04 -14.70 8.71
C SER A 36 -3.00 -15.75 8.30
N SER A 37 -1.75 -15.34 8.14
CA SER A 37 -0.66 -16.26 7.79
C SER A 37 -0.38 -17.28 8.89
N LEU A 38 -0.48 -16.90 10.17
CA LEU A 38 -0.30 -17.83 11.29
C LEU A 38 -1.41 -18.87 11.35
N VAL A 39 -2.67 -18.47 11.08
CA VAL A 39 -3.79 -19.42 11.00
C VAL A 39 -3.58 -20.41 9.87
N GLN A 40 -3.13 -19.96 8.69
CA GLN A 40 -2.81 -20.83 7.55
C GLN A 40 -1.64 -21.77 7.84
N ILE A 41 -0.57 -21.28 8.47
CA ILE A 41 0.57 -22.12 8.85
C ILE A 41 0.15 -23.17 9.89
N ALA A 42 -0.75 -22.81 10.80
CA ALA A 42 -1.27 -23.73 11.82
C ALA A 42 -2.21 -24.80 11.24
N SER A 43 -2.99 -24.50 10.18
CA SER A 43 -3.88 -25.46 9.54
C SER A 43 -3.15 -26.45 8.64
N ASP A 44 -2.24 -25.95 7.78
CA ASP A 44 -1.74 -26.73 6.64
C ASP A 44 -0.25 -27.11 6.75
N GLY A 45 0.45 -26.54 7.73
CA GLY A 45 1.91 -26.68 7.90
C GLY A 45 2.70 -25.92 6.82
N ILE A 46 4.01 -25.68 7.05
CA ILE A 46 4.87 -24.97 6.09
C ILE A 46 4.98 -25.71 4.75
N SER A 47 4.81 -27.04 4.75
CA SER A 47 5.18 -27.91 3.63
C SER A 47 4.16 -28.03 2.50
N ARG A 48 2.90 -27.61 2.68
CA ARG A 48 1.84 -28.05 1.75
C ARG A 48 1.29 -27.02 0.77
N GLU A 49 1.38 -25.71 0.97
CA GLU A 49 0.87 -24.78 -0.04
C GLU A 49 1.59 -23.42 -0.14
N HIS A 50 1.81 -23.00 -1.38
CA HIS A 50 2.43 -21.74 -1.82
C HIS A 50 1.69 -20.47 -1.37
N HIS A 51 0.48 -20.60 -0.81
CA HIS A 51 -0.40 -19.47 -0.51
C HIS A 51 -0.07 -18.76 0.81
N GLY A 52 0.35 -19.49 1.86
CA GLY A 52 0.66 -18.91 3.17
C GLY A 52 1.95 -18.09 3.20
N ALA A 53 2.92 -18.42 2.35
CA ALA A 53 4.21 -17.74 2.29
C ALA A 53 4.11 -16.32 1.71
N ASN A 54 3.16 -16.08 0.79
CA ASN A 54 2.89 -14.74 0.25
C ASN A 54 2.20 -13.83 1.27
N THR A 55 1.19 -14.35 1.99
CA THR A 55 0.48 -13.59 3.02
C THR A 55 1.41 -13.23 4.19
N SER A 56 2.29 -14.16 4.61
CA SER A 56 3.32 -13.84 5.61
C SER A 56 4.33 -12.81 5.09
N ALA A 57 4.84 -12.94 3.87
CA ALA A 57 5.81 -11.98 3.33
C ALA A 57 5.22 -10.57 3.23
N MET A 58 3.95 -10.47 2.81
CA MET A 58 3.21 -9.20 2.84
C MET A 58 3.08 -8.67 4.26
N GLY A 59 2.64 -9.49 5.22
CA GLY A 59 2.49 -9.10 6.61
C GLY A 59 3.80 -8.57 7.23
N ILE A 60 4.91 -9.25 6.98
CA ILE A 60 6.26 -8.84 7.44
C ILE A 60 6.68 -7.54 6.76
N SER A 61 6.48 -7.42 5.45
CA SER A 61 6.77 -6.19 4.71
C SER A 61 5.97 -5.00 5.25
N PHE A 62 4.68 -5.19 5.52
CA PHE A 62 3.82 -4.17 6.13
C PHE A 62 4.24 -3.83 7.56
N ALA A 63 4.77 -4.79 8.33
CA ALA A 63 5.33 -4.51 9.65
C ALA A 63 6.52 -3.55 9.54
N MET A 64 7.44 -3.77 8.60
CA MET A 64 8.53 -2.81 8.39
C MET A 64 8.03 -1.46 7.85
N SER A 65 7.07 -1.46 6.91
CA SER A 65 6.46 -0.20 6.43
C SER A 65 5.83 0.59 7.58
N ALA A 66 5.28 -0.08 8.59
CA ALA A 66 4.79 0.57 9.80
C ALA A 66 5.96 1.20 10.59
N ILE A 67 7.02 0.45 10.86
CA ILE A 67 8.19 0.96 11.59
C ILE A 67 8.80 2.17 10.86
N ALA A 68 9.00 2.05 9.55
CA ALA A 68 9.54 3.09 8.70
C ALA A 68 8.63 4.33 8.67
N ALA A 69 7.32 4.16 8.47
CA ALA A 69 6.37 5.28 8.45
C ALA A 69 6.31 6.02 9.79
N HIS A 70 6.42 5.30 10.92
CA HIS A 70 6.47 5.94 12.22
C HIS A 70 7.78 6.69 12.44
N TYR A 71 8.91 6.06 12.11
CA TYR A 71 10.23 6.69 12.16
C TYR A 71 10.27 7.99 11.36
N TRP A 72 9.86 7.95 10.10
CA TRP A 72 9.88 9.14 9.23
C TRP A 72 8.94 10.23 9.73
N ARG A 73 7.77 9.89 10.27
CA ARG A 73 6.89 10.89 10.89
C ARG A 73 7.55 11.63 12.04
N GLN A 74 8.30 10.93 12.90
CA GLN A 74 9.00 11.56 14.03
C GLN A 74 10.17 12.42 13.56
N VAL A 75 10.94 11.95 12.57
CA VAL A 75 12.12 12.64 12.06
C VAL A 75 11.79 13.83 11.17
N ASP A 76 10.71 13.74 10.38
CA ASP A 76 10.26 14.78 9.47
C ASP A 76 9.39 15.85 10.17
N ASN A 77 9.08 15.68 11.45
CA ASN A 77 8.34 16.68 12.19
C ASN A 77 9.16 17.99 12.24
N PRO A 78 8.56 19.16 11.92
CA PRO A 78 9.29 20.43 11.87
C PRO A 78 9.94 20.82 13.21
N ILE A 79 9.46 20.26 14.33
CA ILE A 79 10.01 20.51 15.67
C ILE A 79 11.17 19.55 15.98
N ALA A 80 11.31 18.43 15.25
CA ALA A 80 12.33 17.41 15.52
C ALA A 80 13.79 17.94 15.55
N PRO A 81 14.21 18.89 14.69
CA PRO A 81 15.57 19.44 14.74
C PRO A 81 15.87 20.22 16.03
N THR A 82 14.85 20.73 16.72
CA THR A 82 15.02 21.50 17.96
C THR A 82 15.37 20.62 19.16
N VAL A 83 15.17 19.30 19.05
CA VAL A 83 15.42 18.35 20.14
C VAL A 83 16.77 17.65 19.90
N PRO A 84 17.82 17.98 20.68
CA PRO A 84 19.15 17.44 20.46
C PRO A 84 19.17 15.92 20.65
N GLY A 85 19.71 15.21 19.66
CA GLY A 85 19.86 13.75 19.70
C GLY A 85 18.60 12.93 19.37
N LEU A 86 17.43 13.58 19.18
CA LEU A 86 16.17 12.89 18.89
C LEU A 86 16.29 11.95 17.69
N GLN A 87 16.85 12.44 16.59
CA GLN A 87 17.00 11.64 15.37
C GLN A 87 17.85 10.38 15.58
N ARG A 88 18.92 10.48 16.38
CA ARG A 88 19.79 9.33 16.69
C ARG A 88 19.04 8.32 17.57
N SER A 89 18.26 8.79 18.54
CA SER A 89 17.45 7.92 19.39
C SER A 89 16.32 7.25 18.61
N GLU A 90 15.62 7.97 17.74
CA GLU A 90 14.56 7.41 16.89
C GLU A 90 15.11 6.37 15.92
N TYR A 91 16.28 6.62 15.31
CA TYR A 91 16.92 5.64 14.43
C TYR A 91 17.27 4.35 15.18
N ARG A 92 17.86 4.46 16.38
CA ARG A 92 18.18 3.31 17.22
C ARG A 92 16.94 2.57 17.68
N ALA A 93 15.89 3.30 18.06
CA ALA A 93 14.61 2.73 18.47
C ALA A 93 13.95 1.97 17.32
N ALA A 94 13.91 2.56 16.11
CA ALA A 94 13.38 1.92 14.92
C ALA A 94 14.11 0.60 14.59
N LEU A 95 15.45 0.61 14.61
CA LEU A 95 16.25 -0.59 14.36
C LEU A 95 16.07 -1.65 15.44
N ALA A 96 16.08 -1.27 16.72
CA ALA A 96 15.88 -2.21 17.81
C ALA A 96 14.49 -2.84 17.76
N PHE A 97 13.47 -2.05 17.45
CA PHE A 97 12.11 -2.55 17.30
C PHE A 97 11.95 -3.45 16.06
N ALA A 98 12.57 -3.09 14.93
CA ALA A 98 12.62 -3.95 13.74
C ALA A 98 13.35 -5.28 14.01
N ALA A 99 14.47 -5.24 14.74
CA ALA A 99 15.18 -6.44 15.16
C ALA A 99 14.33 -7.32 16.09
N LEU A 100 13.61 -6.72 17.04
CA LEU A 100 12.69 -7.45 17.93
C LEU A 100 11.55 -8.11 17.13
N VAL A 101 10.87 -7.37 16.27
CA VAL A 101 9.80 -7.89 15.40
C VAL A 101 10.34 -9.01 14.51
N GLY A 102 11.51 -8.79 13.89
CA GLY A 102 12.17 -9.78 13.07
C GLY A 102 12.52 -11.06 13.83
N ALA A 103 13.08 -10.94 15.04
CA ALA A 103 13.43 -12.07 15.88
C ALA A 103 12.18 -12.89 16.30
N VAL A 104 11.09 -12.22 16.68
CA VAL A 104 9.82 -12.89 17.02
C VAL A 104 9.29 -13.67 15.83
N LEU A 105 9.22 -13.06 14.66
CA LEU A 105 8.72 -13.69 13.44
C LEU A 105 9.61 -14.85 12.96
N ALA A 106 10.93 -14.67 12.99
CA ALA A 106 11.88 -15.73 12.64
C ALA A 106 11.78 -16.91 13.62
N THR A 107 11.57 -16.64 14.92
CA THR A 107 11.36 -17.69 15.93
C THR A 107 10.08 -18.47 15.65
N LEU A 108 8.98 -17.79 15.27
CA LEU A 108 7.73 -18.46 14.91
C LEU A 108 7.92 -19.38 13.69
N LEU A 109 8.58 -18.89 12.64
CA LEU A 109 8.85 -19.71 11.44
C LEU A 109 9.78 -20.89 11.73
N PHE A 110 10.80 -20.68 12.57
CA PHE A 110 11.68 -21.76 13.03
C PHE A 110 10.91 -22.84 13.78
N ARG A 111 10.02 -22.45 14.71
CA ARG A 111 9.15 -23.39 15.42
C ARG A 111 8.18 -24.14 14.51
N SER A 112 7.81 -23.52 13.39
CA SER A 112 6.95 -24.13 12.37
C SER A 112 7.72 -25.03 11.38
N GLY A 113 9.03 -25.21 11.55
CA GLY A 113 9.84 -26.17 10.79
C GLY A 113 10.83 -25.56 9.79
N ALA A 114 10.93 -24.23 9.70
CA ALA A 114 11.97 -23.59 8.90
C ALA A 114 13.35 -23.75 9.55
N THR A 115 14.41 -23.71 8.75
CA THR A 115 15.77 -23.63 9.32
C THR A 115 16.00 -22.28 10.00
N SER A 116 16.86 -22.21 11.01
CA SER A 116 17.10 -20.95 11.73
C SER A 116 17.65 -19.85 10.82
N GLY A 117 18.60 -20.18 9.94
CA GLY A 117 19.15 -19.24 8.96
C GLY A 117 18.15 -18.89 7.85
N GLY A 118 17.36 -19.85 7.36
CA GLY A 118 16.34 -19.60 6.34
C GLY A 118 15.20 -18.72 6.85
N ALA A 119 14.72 -18.97 8.08
CA ALA A 119 13.74 -18.11 8.74
C ALA A 119 14.27 -16.68 8.91
N ALA A 120 15.51 -16.51 9.40
CA ALA A 120 16.13 -15.20 9.55
C ALA A 120 16.29 -14.48 8.20
N ALA A 121 16.75 -15.19 7.16
CA ALA A 121 16.91 -14.63 5.81
C ALA A 121 15.57 -14.16 5.25
N TYR A 122 14.55 -15.02 5.29
CA TYR A 122 13.22 -14.72 4.78
C TYR A 122 12.61 -13.49 5.48
N VAL A 123 12.64 -13.44 6.81
CA VAL A 123 12.11 -12.31 7.57
C VAL A 123 12.91 -11.03 7.27
N ALA A 124 14.23 -11.09 7.26
CA ALA A 124 15.06 -9.92 7.02
C ALA A 124 14.87 -9.36 5.60
N THR A 125 14.72 -10.20 4.58
CA THR A 125 14.47 -9.78 3.20
C THR A 125 13.08 -9.16 3.03
N ALA A 126 12.05 -9.74 3.66
CA ALA A 126 10.70 -9.17 3.65
C ALA A 126 10.65 -7.82 4.41
N LEU A 127 11.34 -7.70 5.55
CA LEU A 127 11.50 -6.43 6.24
C LEU A 127 12.26 -5.42 5.36
N ALA A 128 13.35 -5.83 4.71
CA ALA A 128 14.11 -4.97 3.80
C ALA A 128 13.21 -4.41 2.71
N PHE A 129 12.33 -5.20 2.10
CA PHE A 129 11.36 -4.72 1.12
C PHE A 129 10.46 -3.60 1.69
N GLY A 130 9.88 -3.80 2.88
CA GLY A 130 9.03 -2.79 3.52
C GLY A 130 9.74 -1.50 3.93
N SER A 131 11.07 -1.54 4.12
CA SER A 131 11.87 -0.35 4.46
C SER A 131 11.97 0.68 3.32
N PHE A 132 11.72 0.25 2.08
CA PHE A 132 11.81 1.12 0.90
C PHE A 132 10.45 1.69 0.45
N VAL A 133 9.36 1.41 1.16
CA VAL A 133 8.05 1.98 0.81
C VAL A 133 8.13 3.50 0.92
N PRO A 134 7.90 4.25 -0.18
CA PRO A 134 8.19 5.67 -0.23
C PRO A 134 7.29 6.43 0.75
N THR A 135 7.90 7.05 1.76
CA THR A 135 7.17 7.81 2.77
C THR A 135 6.82 9.23 2.34
N GLN A 136 7.56 9.90 1.43
CA GLN A 136 7.17 11.23 0.94
C GLN A 136 7.63 11.61 -0.48
N ARG A 137 6.86 12.55 -1.06
CA ARG A 137 6.73 13.03 -2.45
C ARG A 137 7.96 13.68 -3.12
N ASN A 138 9.10 13.82 -2.45
CA ASN A 138 10.16 14.74 -2.92
C ASN A 138 11.31 14.08 -3.69
N GLY A 139 11.12 12.84 -4.16
CA GLY A 139 11.97 12.09 -5.09
C GLY A 139 12.18 12.78 -6.44
N THR A 140 13.43 12.94 -6.92
CA THR A 140 13.59 13.09 -8.38
C THR A 140 13.18 11.76 -9.04
N HIS A 141 12.59 11.80 -10.24
CA HIS A 141 12.17 10.60 -10.96
C HIS A 141 13.29 9.56 -11.10
N VAL A 142 14.54 10.02 -11.28
CA VAL A 142 15.74 9.17 -11.36
C VAL A 142 16.00 8.42 -10.06
N GLN A 143 15.86 9.06 -8.91
CA GLN A 143 16.04 8.40 -7.61
C GLN A 143 14.94 7.40 -7.32
N MET A 144 13.70 7.72 -7.71
CA MET A 144 12.59 6.78 -7.59
C MET A 144 12.83 5.56 -8.49
N ALA A 145 13.34 5.76 -9.71
CA ALA A 145 13.72 4.68 -10.62
C ALA A 145 14.86 3.82 -10.05
N LEU A 146 15.93 4.43 -9.51
CA LEU A 146 17.04 3.70 -8.89
C LEU A 146 16.58 2.89 -7.66
N ARG A 147 15.70 3.46 -6.83
CA ARG A 147 15.10 2.72 -5.71
C ARG A 147 14.28 1.54 -6.19
N MET A 148 13.41 1.75 -7.19
CA MET A 148 12.63 0.66 -7.78
C MET A 148 13.54 -0.43 -8.36
N LEU A 149 14.66 -0.05 -8.99
CA LEU A 149 15.65 -0.99 -9.51
C LEU A 149 16.31 -1.81 -8.39
N ILE A 150 16.69 -1.19 -7.27
CA ILE A 150 17.28 -1.87 -6.11
C ILE A 150 16.24 -2.73 -5.37
N MET A 151 14.99 -2.27 -5.31
CA MET A 151 13.89 -3.01 -4.70
C MET A 151 13.50 -4.23 -5.52
N LEU A 152 13.65 -4.20 -6.83
CA LEU A 152 13.13 -5.24 -7.72
C LEU A 152 13.66 -6.65 -7.39
N PRO A 153 14.97 -6.88 -7.16
CA PRO A 153 15.47 -8.17 -6.68
C PRO A 153 14.88 -8.58 -5.33
N ILE A 154 14.85 -7.66 -4.34
CA ILE A 154 14.32 -7.93 -3.00
C ILE A 154 12.83 -8.29 -3.06
N MET A 155 12.10 -7.62 -3.94
CA MET A 155 10.70 -7.86 -4.21
C MET A 155 10.48 -9.23 -4.86
N VAL A 156 11.28 -9.61 -5.86
CA VAL A 156 11.23 -10.96 -6.45
C VAL A 156 11.49 -12.03 -5.39
N LEU A 157 12.51 -11.84 -4.54
CA LEU A 157 12.80 -12.75 -3.43
C LEU A 157 11.64 -12.83 -2.43
N SER A 158 10.94 -11.71 -2.19
CA SER A 158 9.87 -11.60 -1.19
C SER A 158 8.49 -12.00 -1.68
N PHE A 159 8.24 -12.16 -2.98
CA PHE A 159 6.88 -12.38 -3.53
C PHE A 159 6.77 -13.57 -4.49
N VAL A 160 7.87 -14.26 -4.78
CA VAL A 160 7.84 -15.51 -5.56
C VAL A 160 7.76 -16.70 -4.61
N PRO A 161 6.65 -17.47 -4.59
CA PRO A 161 6.47 -18.57 -3.63
C PRO A 161 7.57 -19.64 -3.67
N SER A 162 8.06 -19.98 -4.86
CA SER A 162 9.15 -20.95 -5.02
C SER A 162 10.47 -20.45 -4.42
N ILE A 163 10.75 -19.14 -4.51
CA ILE A 163 11.91 -18.54 -3.87
C ILE A 163 11.70 -18.44 -2.36
N GLN A 164 10.52 -18.04 -1.89
CA GLN A 164 10.23 -17.94 -0.46
C GLN A 164 10.40 -19.30 0.24
N THR A 165 9.87 -20.37 -0.36
CA THR A 165 10.03 -21.74 0.15
C THR A 165 11.49 -22.18 0.11
N ALA A 166 12.24 -21.86 -0.95
CA ALA A 166 13.68 -22.10 -1.00
C ALA A 166 14.45 -21.30 0.07
N MET A 167 14.04 -20.06 0.36
CA MET A 167 14.64 -19.24 1.41
C MET A 167 14.41 -19.83 2.80
N LEU A 168 13.22 -20.33 3.09
CA LEU A 168 12.90 -20.97 4.37
C LEU A 168 13.70 -22.27 4.62
N THR A 169 14.12 -22.95 3.55
CA THR A 169 14.93 -24.18 3.61
C THR A 169 16.44 -23.94 3.47
N LEU A 170 16.88 -22.68 3.35
CA LEU A 170 18.31 -22.37 3.21
C LEU A 170 19.14 -22.92 4.38
N PRO A 171 20.27 -23.57 4.11
CA PRO A 171 21.21 -23.95 5.17
C PRO A 171 21.64 -22.74 6.01
N ALA A 172 21.85 -22.94 7.30
CA ALA A 172 22.17 -21.85 8.23
C ALA A 172 23.37 -21.00 7.79
N TRP A 173 24.39 -21.64 7.19
CA TRP A 173 25.60 -20.97 6.72
C TRP A 173 25.38 -20.06 5.50
N ILE A 174 24.28 -20.22 4.73
CA ILE A 174 23.87 -19.29 3.67
C ILE A 174 22.85 -18.28 4.22
N GLY A 175 21.87 -18.77 4.99
CA GLY A 175 20.76 -17.95 5.47
C GLY A 175 21.21 -16.80 6.37
N TRP A 176 22.15 -17.03 7.29
CA TRP A 176 22.64 -15.97 8.18
C TRP A 176 23.34 -14.82 7.44
N PRO A 177 24.28 -15.06 6.50
CA PRO A 177 24.82 -14.01 5.65
C PRO A 177 23.76 -13.22 4.90
N VAL A 178 22.76 -13.89 4.30
CA VAL A 178 21.65 -13.20 3.61
C VAL A 178 20.86 -12.32 4.57
N ALA A 179 20.56 -12.81 5.78
CA ALA A 179 19.85 -12.05 6.80
C ALA A 179 20.64 -10.80 7.24
N VAL A 180 21.96 -10.92 7.42
CA VAL A 180 22.84 -9.80 7.78
C VAL A 180 22.90 -8.77 6.65
N CYS A 181 23.04 -9.19 5.40
CA CYS A 181 23.00 -8.29 4.24
C CYS A 181 21.67 -7.54 4.15
N ALA A 182 20.55 -8.23 4.34
CA ALA A 182 19.22 -7.61 4.33
C ALA A 182 19.03 -6.63 5.50
N ALA A 183 19.50 -6.98 6.71
CA ALA A 183 19.48 -6.10 7.87
C ALA A 183 20.34 -4.84 7.67
N ALA A 184 21.51 -4.97 7.03
CA ALA A 184 22.33 -3.83 6.63
C ALA A 184 21.61 -2.95 5.59
N GLY A 185 20.86 -3.56 4.67
CA GLY A 185 19.99 -2.86 3.73
C GLY A 185 18.92 -2.02 4.43
N ILE A 186 18.26 -2.56 5.46
CA ILE A 186 17.28 -1.82 6.28
C ILE A 186 17.94 -0.62 6.96
N ALA A 187 19.10 -0.83 7.61
CA ALA A 187 19.84 0.24 8.25
C ALA A 187 20.22 1.35 7.25
N ASN A 188 20.72 0.96 6.07
CA ASN A 188 21.09 1.90 5.03
C ASN A 188 19.88 2.68 4.50
N ALA A 189 18.74 2.01 4.26
CA ALA A 189 17.51 2.64 3.79
C ALA A 189 17.03 3.73 4.76
N LEU A 190 17.05 3.46 6.07
CA LEU A 190 16.67 4.43 7.10
C LEU A 190 17.67 5.59 7.24
N THR A 191 18.95 5.38 6.92
CA THR A 191 19.97 6.45 6.93
C THR A 191 20.00 7.29 5.65
N PHE A 192 19.75 6.70 4.48
CA PHE A 192 19.89 7.39 3.19
C PHE A 192 18.88 8.53 3.05
N ASP A 193 17.64 8.35 3.55
CA ASP A 193 16.62 9.39 3.52
C ASP A 193 16.86 10.50 4.57
N ARG A 194 17.77 10.31 5.54
CA ARG A 194 18.11 11.33 6.56
C ARG A 194 18.92 12.49 5.98
N VAL A 195 19.87 12.21 5.08
CA VAL A 195 20.66 13.25 4.41
C VAL A 195 19.76 14.15 3.56
N ARG A 196 18.69 13.56 3.02
CA ARG A 196 17.72 14.26 2.18
C ARG A 196 16.83 15.22 2.95
N THR A 197 16.36 14.84 4.14
CA THR A 197 15.46 15.67 4.94
C THR A 197 16.18 16.91 5.44
N THR A 198 17.45 16.78 5.84
CA THR A 198 18.29 17.93 6.20
C THR A 198 18.51 18.88 5.02
N ASP A 199 18.77 18.37 3.82
CA ASP A 199 18.95 19.20 2.61
C ASP A 199 17.65 19.88 2.16
N ALA A 200 16.51 19.19 2.30
CA ALA A 200 15.21 19.72 1.93
C ALA A 200 14.76 20.84 2.89
N MET A 201 15.01 20.67 4.20
CA MET A 201 14.72 21.69 5.21
C MET A 201 15.57 22.95 4.98
N ALA A 202 16.88 22.80 4.73
CA ALA A 202 17.76 23.93 4.42
C ALA A 202 17.31 24.70 3.15
N ARG A 203 16.79 23.98 2.14
CA ARG A 203 16.21 24.61 0.95
C ARG A 203 14.89 25.32 1.23
N MET A 204 14.06 24.77 2.12
CA MET A 204 12.78 25.38 2.48
C MET A 204 12.98 26.65 3.31
N GLU A 205 13.94 26.64 4.23
CA GLU A 205 14.35 27.81 5.02
C GLU A 205 14.84 28.94 4.11
N THR A 206 15.75 28.64 3.18
CA THR A 206 16.22 29.62 2.18
C THR A 206 15.11 30.10 1.22
N MET A 207 14.10 29.27 0.91
CA MET A 207 12.92 29.71 0.15
C MET A 207 12.01 30.62 0.98
N LEU A 208 11.80 30.33 2.26
CA LEU A 208 10.98 31.17 3.16
C LEU A 208 11.65 32.52 3.42
N GLU A 209 12.98 32.55 3.60
CA GLU A 209 13.76 33.79 3.68
C GLU A 209 13.64 34.62 2.40
N ARG A 210 13.72 33.98 1.23
CA ARG A 210 13.52 34.66 -0.06
C ARG A 210 12.08 35.14 -0.26
N SER A 211 11.08 34.35 0.12
CA SER A 211 9.67 34.72 0.02
C SER A 211 9.27 35.82 1.00
N GLY A 212 9.89 35.89 2.18
CA GLY A 212 9.74 37.00 3.13
C GLY A 212 10.22 38.34 2.58
N SER A 213 11.08 38.33 1.55
CA SER A 213 11.62 39.53 0.89
C SER A 213 10.93 39.90 -0.43
N ALA A 214 9.98 39.09 -0.92
CA ALA A 214 9.31 39.34 -2.21
C ALA A 214 8.08 40.26 -2.02
N PRO A 215 8.00 41.42 -2.71
CA PRO A 215 6.84 42.30 -2.60
C PRO A 215 5.58 41.59 -3.09
N ALA A 216 4.52 41.63 -2.29
CA ALA A 216 3.23 40.93 -2.41
C ALA A 216 2.40 41.24 -3.69
N ARG A 217 2.99 41.84 -4.73
CA ARG A 217 2.27 42.51 -5.82
C ARG A 217 2.08 41.68 -7.10
N ARG A 218 2.41 40.39 -7.12
CA ARG A 218 2.24 39.52 -8.32
C ARG A 218 1.36 38.28 -8.16
N ALA A 219 0.79 38.01 -6.98
CA ALA A 219 -0.07 36.85 -6.76
C ALA A 219 -1.50 36.98 -7.35
N GLY A 220 -1.83 38.09 -8.02
CA GLY A 220 -3.18 38.40 -8.47
C GLY A 220 -3.47 38.16 -9.95
N ARG A 221 -2.48 37.89 -10.82
CA ARG A 221 -2.68 38.02 -12.28
C ARG A 221 -2.64 36.75 -13.12
N ASP A 222 -2.23 35.61 -12.57
CA ASP A 222 -2.24 34.31 -13.28
C ASP A 222 -3.34 33.33 -12.81
N ARG A 223 -4.39 33.84 -12.15
CA ARG A 223 -5.58 33.06 -11.74
C ARG A 223 -6.54 32.75 -12.91
N GLY A 224 -5.99 32.44 -14.07
CA GLY A 224 -6.71 31.83 -15.20
C GLY A 224 -6.66 30.30 -15.19
N GLN A 225 -5.91 29.68 -14.27
CA GLN A 225 -5.69 28.24 -14.26
C GLN A 225 -6.35 27.54 -13.06
N SER A 226 -7.35 26.72 -13.41
CA SER A 226 -7.97 25.64 -12.63
C SER A 226 -8.97 26.04 -11.54
N THR A 227 -10.24 26.06 -11.94
CA THR A 227 -11.45 26.05 -11.09
C THR A 227 -11.63 24.75 -10.26
N ASN A 228 -10.62 23.89 -10.17
CA ASN A 228 -10.71 22.65 -9.41
C ASN A 228 -10.63 22.93 -7.90
N CYS A 229 -11.78 23.20 -7.29
CA CYS A 229 -11.94 23.34 -5.83
C CYS A 229 -11.95 21.99 -5.09
N LEU A 230 -11.30 20.98 -5.67
CA LEU A 230 -11.24 19.62 -5.14
C LEU A 230 -9.80 19.29 -4.72
N PRO A 231 -9.61 18.39 -3.74
CA PRO A 231 -8.28 17.95 -3.32
C PRO A 231 -7.45 17.43 -4.50
N ALA A 232 -6.13 17.56 -4.42
CA ALA A 232 -5.21 17.03 -5.43
C ALA A 232 -5.37 15.52 -5.68
N THR A 233 -5.87 14.78 -4.68
CA THR A 233 -6.18 13.34 -4.80
C THR A 233 -7.42 13.07 -5.66
N LEU A 234 -8.26 14.06 -5.93
CA LEU A 234 -9.51 13.94 -6.69
C LEU A 234 -9.54 14.84 -7.94
N SER A 235 -8.69 15.86 -8.01
CA SER A 235 -8.55 16.71 -9.19
C SER A 235 -7.70 16.00 -10.27
N SER A 236 -8.27 15.76 -11.44
CA SER A 236 -7.48 15.43 -12.64
C SER A 236 -7.16 16.73 -13.38
N SER A 237 -5.91 17.19 -13.31
CA SER A 237 -5.44 18.29 -14.16
C SER A 237 -5.27 17.86 -15.62
N ALA A 238 -5.21 16.55 -15.89
CA ALA A 238 -4.95 15.95 -17.19
C ALA A 238 -6.24 15.53 -17.96
N GLY A 239 -7.42 15.96 -17.49
CA GLY A 239 -8.70 15.64 -18.11
C GLY A 239 -9.02 14.14 -18.14
N LEU A 240 -9.92 13.73 -19.05
CA LEU A 240 -10.38 12.33 -19.19
C LEU A 240 -9.24 11.38 -19.59
N ALA A 241 -8.33 11.83 -20.47
CA ALA A 241 -7.19 11.02 -20.90
C ALA A 241 -6.28 10.65 -19.71
N GLY A 242 -6.02 11.60 -18.80
CA GLY A 242 -5.29 11.34 -17.56
C GLY A 242 -6.05 10.40 -16.60
N GLU A 243 -7.38 10.52 -16.52
CA GLU A 243 -8.23 9.66 -15.70
C GLU A 243 -8.23 8.19 -16.19
N ILE A 244 -8.02 7.95 -17.48
CA ILE A 244 -7.89 6.62 -18.08
C ILE A 244 -6.44 6.11 -18.02
N ALA A 245 -5.46 6.96 -18.34
CA ALA A 245 -4.06 6.58 -18.36
C ALA A 245 -3.53 6.18 -16.97
N ALA A 246 -3.99 6.85 -15.91
CA ALA A 246 -3.56 6.55 -14.54
C ALA A 246 -3.91 5.12 -14.07
N PRO A 247 -5.18 4.65 -14.15
CA PRO A 247 -5.51 3.26 -13.78
C PRO A 247 -4.86 2.25 -14.72
N ALA A 248 -4.83 2.50 -16.04
CA ALA A 248 -4.18 1.61 -17.00
C ALA A 248 -2.67 1.47 -16.72
N GLY A 249 -1.98 2.57 -16.43
CA GLY A 249 -0.56 2.57 -16.08
C GLY A 249 -0.26 1.83 -14.78
N ARG A 250 -1.14 1.95 -13.76
CA ARG A 250 -1.00 1.19 -12.50
C ARG A 250 -1.22 -0.30 -12.73
N PHE A 251 -2.26 -0.67 -13.46
CA PHE A 251 -2.55 -2.05 -13.82
C PHE A 251 -1.38 -2.67 -14.60
N LEU A 252 -0.86 -1.96 -15.60
CA LEU A 252 0.29 -2.40 -16.38
C LEU A 252 1.55 -2.52 -15.52
N ALA A 253 1.80 -1.58 -14.61
CA ALA A 253 2.92 -1.66 -13.67
C ALA A 253 2.82 -2.89 -12.76
N PHE A 254 1.63 -3.22 -12.26
CA PHE A 254 1.42 -4.44 -11.47
C PHE A 254 1.54 -5.72 -12.31
N LEU A 255 1.11 -5.71 -13.57
CA LEU A 255 1.34 -6.83 -14.49
C LEU A 255 2.83 -7.03 -14.81
N LEU A 256 3.55 -5.95 -15.10
CA LEU A 256 4.99 -5.98 -15.33
C LEU A 256 5.76 -6.49 -14.09
N PHE A 257 5.18 -6.32 -12.90
CA PHE A 257 5.70 -6.94 -11.69
C PHE A 257 5.39 -8.44 -11.59
N ALA A 258 4.19 -8.86 -12.01
CA ALA A 258 3.73 -10.24 -11.84
C ALA A 258 4.21 -11.22 -12.93
N ILE A 259 4.66 -10.72 -14.09
CA ILE A 259 5.19 -11.55 -15.18
C ILE A 259 6.59 -12.10 -14.87
N PRO A 260 7.56 -11.32 -14.35
CA PRO A 260 8.86 -11.85 -13.93
C PRO A 260 8.75 -12.92 -12.84
N SER A 261 7.86 -12.76 -11.86
CA SER A 261 7.63 -13.78 -10.83
C SER A 261 7.10 -15.08 -11.43
N ALA A 262 6.24 -14.98 -12.45
CA ALA A 262 5.77 -16.12 -13.23
C ALA A 262 6.90 -16.80 -14.03
N LEU A 263 7.75 -16.03 -14.70
CA LEU A 263 8.87 -16.55 -15.50
C LEU A 263 9.93 -17.26 -14.65
N VAL A 264 10.21 -16.74 -13.45
CA VAL A 264 11.10 -17.39 -12.48
C VAL A 264 10.51 -18.70 -11.97
N SER A 265 9.19 -18.73 -11.72
CA SER A 265 8.50 -19.95 -11.28
C SER A 265 8.48 -21.02 -12.38
N ALA A 266 8.42 -20.61 -13.66
CA ALA A 266 8.41 -21.50 -14.81
C ALA A 266 9.79 -22.07 -15.21
N HIS A 267 10.91 -21.48 -14.75
CA HIS A 267 12.27 -21.89 -15.14
C HIS A 267 12.62 -23.34 -14.79
N GLY A 268 11.93 -23.96 -13.83
CA GLY A 268 12.11 -25.38 -13.51
C GLY A 268 11.54 -26.37 -14.55
N HIS A 269 10.69 -25.90 -15.48
CA HIS A 269 9.91 -26.76 -16.39
C HIS A 269 10.17 -26.50 -17.88
N GLY A 270 11.24 -25.75 -18.20
CA GLY A 270 11.52 -25.26 -19.55
C GLY A 270 10.74 -23.98 -19.89
N SER A 271 11.39 -23.05 -20.60
CA SER A 271 10.86 -21.72 -20.93
C SER A 271 9.78 -21.75 -22.02
N THR A 272 8.80 -22.65 -21.91
CA THR A 272 7.70 -22.76 -22.86
C THR A 272 6.51 -21.92 -22.40
N TRP A 273 5.78 -21.33 -23.35
CA TRP A 273 4.55 -20.57 -23.07
C TRP A 273 3.54 -21.35 -22.22
N HIS A 274 3.52 -22.68 -22.36
CA HIS A 274 2.68 -23.59 -21.58
C HIS A 274 2.96 -23.57 -20.08
N ALA A 275 4.19 -23.27 -19.65
CA ALA A 275 4.54 -23.13 -18.23
C ALA A 275 4.19 -21.73 -17.66
N VAL A 276 4.19 -20.70 -18.52
CA VAL A 276 4.00 -19.30 -18.11
C VAL A 276 2.51 -18.90 -18.11
N ALA A 277 1.74 -19.40 -19.08
CA ALA A 277 0.34 -19.03 -19.25
C ALA A 277 -0.54 -19.27 -18.01
N PRO A 278 -0.44 -20.40 -17.27
CA PRO A 278 -1.24 -20.62 -16.06
C PRO A 278 -0.94 -19.60 -14.96
N VAL A 279 0.32 -19.22 -14.79
CA VAL A 279 0.71 -18.25 -13.76
C VAL A 279 0.23 -16.86 -14.14
N VAL A 280 0.41 -16.44 -15.40
CA VAL A 280 -0.10 -15.15 -15.87
C VAL A 280 -1.61 -15.05 -15.66
N ARG A 281 -2.37 -16.12 -15.93
CA ARG A 281 -3.84 -16.16 -15.71
C ARG A 281 -4.24 -15.80 -14.28
N VAL A 282 -3.52 -16.28 -13.27
CA VAL A 282 -3.79 -15.97 -11.85
C VAL A 282 -3.35 -14.55 -11.48
N GLN A 283 -2.30 -14.05 -12.12
CA GLN A 283 -1.75 -12.73 -11.83
C GLN A 283 -2.58 -11.57 -12.40
N VAL A 284 -3.31 -11.75 -13.51
CA VAL A 284 -4.12 -10.67 -14.10
C VAL A 284 -5.23 -10.19 -13.15
N PRO A 285 -6.05 -11.07 -12.54
CA PRO A 285 -7.04 -10.67 -11.52
C PRO A 285 -6.42 -9.98 -10.31
N LEU A 286 -5.25 -10.46 -9.85
CA LEU A 286 -4.54 -9.85 -8.73
C LEU A 286 -4.05 -8.43 -9.07
N ALA A 287 -3.50 -8.21 -10.27
CA ALA A 287 -3.08 -6.89 -10.72
C ALA A 287 -4.26 -5.90 -10.79
N ALA A 288 -5.44 -6.36 -11.24
CA ALA A 288 -6.67 -5.57 -11.22
C ALA A 288 -7.04 -5.16 -9.79
N ALA A 289 -7.02 -6.11 -8.86
CA ALA A 289 -7.33 -5.86 -7.45
C ALA A 289 -6.30 -4.95 -6.76
N LEU A 290 -5.00 -5.11 -7.03
CA LEU A 290 -3.96 -4.23 -6.47
C LEU A 290 -4.10 -2.78 -6.91
N SER A 291 -4.59 -2.55 -8.14
CA SER A 291 -4.78 -1.19 -8.66
C SER A 291 -5.81 -0.36 -7.87
N ILE A 292 -6.80 -1.02 -7.23
CA ILE A 292 -7.81 -0.35 -6.40
C ILE A 292 -7.36 -0.09 -4.97
N MET A 293 -6.18 -0.58 -4.54
CA MET A 293 -5.64 -0.38 -3.18
C MET A 293 -5.48 1.12 -2.81
N THR A 294 -5.37 1.99 -3.82
CA THR A 294 -5.28 3.45 -3.67
C THR A 294 -6.63 4.15 -3.59
N SER A 295 -7.76 3.43 -3.63
CA SER A 295 -9.10 4.04 -3.59
C SER A 295 -9.38 4.79 -2.30
N GLY A 296 -8.72 4.42 -1.20
CA GLY A 296 -8.84 5.11 0.10
C GLY A 296 -8.04 6.41 0.20
N ASP A 297 -7.21 6.77 -0.79
CA ASP A 297 -6.26 7.89 -0.68
C ASP A 297 -6.93 9.23 -0.41
N TRP A 298 -8.12 9.46 -0.95
CA TRP A 298 -8.86 10.71 -0.73
C TRP A 298 -9.30 10.86 0.73
N LEU A 299 -9.62 9.75 1.42
CA LEU A 299 -9.94 9.74 2.85
C LEU A 299 -8.69 9.81 3.73
N ARG A 300 -7.56 9.29 3.25
CA ARG A 300 -6.27 9.30 3.97
C ARG A 300 -5.58 10.67 3.92
N HIS A 301 -5.60 11.34 2.77
CA HIS A 301 -4.95 12.64 2.57
C HIS A 301 -6.00 13.74 2.57
N ARG A 302 -6.39 14.16 3.79
CA ARG A 302 -7.48 15.13 4.02
C ARG A 302 -7.02 16.45 4.61
N ASP A 303 -5.71 16.66 4.70
CA ASP A 303 -5.09 17.84 5.33
C ASP A 303 -5.58 19.15 4.68
N ASP A 304 -5.85 19.10 3.38
CA ASP A 304 -6.32 20.25 2.60
C ASP A 304 -7.83 20.51 2.74
N TRP A 305 -8.61 19.58 3.30
CA TRP A 305 -10.08 19.69 3.29
C TRP A 305 -10.61 20.92 4.05
N PRO A 306 -10.11 21.26 5.27
CA PRO A 306 -10.57 22.44 5.97
C PRO A 306 -10.27 23.74 5.20
N ILE A 307 -9.10 23.81 4.54
CA ILE A 307 -8.69 24.96 3.74
C ILE A 307 -9.58 25.09 2.50
N LEU A 308 -9.78 23.97 1.76
CA LEU A 308 -10.66 23.93 0.60
C LEU A 308 -12.09 24.28 0.97
N PHE A 309 -12.57 23.86 2.13
CA PHE A 309 -13.90 24.24 2.62
C PHE A 309 -13.97 25.73 2.99
N ALA A 310 -12.93 26.28 3.63
CA ALA A 310 -12.85 27.68 4.04
C ALA A 310 -12.90 28.67 2.86
N THR A 311 -12.59 28.23 1.63
CA THR A 311 -12.77 29.04 0.42
C THR A 311 -14.22 29.46 0.16
N GLY A 312 -15.20 28.78 0.79
CA GLY A 312 -16.62 29.13 0.68
C GLY A 312 -17.32 28.64 -0.59
N PHE A 313 -16.62 28.06 -1.57
CA PHE A 313 -17.20 27.66 -2.87
C PHE A 313 -18.40 26.71 -2.79
N HIS A 314 -18.48 25.89 -1.74
CA HIS A 314 -19.54 24.88 -1.60
C HIS A 314 -20.69 25.32 -0.68
N GLY A 315 -20.55 26.43 0.03
CA GLY A 315 -21.56 27.01 0.95
C GLY A 315 -21.85 26.21 2.22
N SER A 316 -21.86 24.87 2.17
CA SER A 316 -22.11 24.00 3.32
C SER A 316 -21.21 22.76 3.35
N ARG A 317 -20.94 22.22 4.55
CA ARG A 317 -20.15 20.99 4.73
C ARG A 317 -20.75 19.81 3.96
N LEU A 318 -22.08 19.74 3.89
CA LEU A 318 -22.78 18.67 3.16
C LEU A 318 -22.56 18.76 1.66
N ASN A 319 -22.61 19.96 1.07
CA ASN A 319 -22.36 20.14 -0.35
C ASN A 319 -20.89 19.84 -0.71
N PHE A 320 -19.96 20.22 0.16
CA PHE A 320 -18.55 19.84 0.01
C PHE A 320 -18.37 18.32 0.06
N ALA A 321 -18.94 17.65 1.07
CA ALA A 321 -18.89 16.19 1.19
C ALA A 321 -19.53 15.47 -0.01
N ARG A 322 -20.64 16.00 -0.56
CA ARG A 322 -21.26 15.51 -1.79
C ARG A 322 -20.34 15.68 -3.01
N ALA A 323 -19.67 16.83 -3.14
CA ALA A 323 -18.73 17.07 -4.23
C ALA A 323 -17.53 16.10 -4.18
N LEU A 324 -16.95 15.90 -2.98
CA LEU A 324 -15.89 14.91 -2.77
C LEU A 324 -16.34 13.49 -3.16
N THR A 325 -17.52 13.08 -2.67
CA THR A 325 -18.06 11.74 -2.93
C THR A 325 -18.39 11.56 -4.42
N ALA A 326 -18.95 12.57 -5.08
CA ALA A 326 -19.24 12.51 -6.52
C ALA A 326 -17.95 12.39 -7.35
N ALA A 327 -16.90 13.14 -7.00
CA ALA A 327 -15.61 13.04 -7.64
C ALA A 327 -14.97 11.65 -7.45
N PHE A 328 -15.06 11.10 -6.23
CA PHE A 328 -14.63 9.73 -5.95
C PHE A 328 -15.40 8.71 -6.78
N ILE A 329 -16.73 8.78 -6.82
CA ILE A 329 -17.58 7.86 -7.60
C ILE A 329 -17.17 7.85 -9.07
N ARG A 330 -17.02 9.04 -9.68
CA ARG A 330 -16.58 9.16 -11.07
C ARG A 330 -15.25 8.43 -11.29
N ARG A 331 -14.26 8.67 -10.44
CA ARG A 331 -12.93 8.05 -10.55
C ARG A 331 -12.98 6.54 -10.32
N ALA A 332 -13.75 6.07 -9.35
CA ALA A 332 -13.92 4.66 -9.04
C ALA A 332 -14.59 3.90 -10.20
N VAL A 333 -15.62 4.48 -10.83
CA VAL A 333 -16.27 3.92 -12.02
C VAL A 333 -15.27 3.81 -13.18
N ILE A 334 -14.57 4.90 -13.51
CA ILE A 334 -13.58 4.90 -14.61
C ILE A 334 -12.50 3.86 -14.36
N MET A 335 -11.90 3.84 -13.15
CA MET A 335 -10.89 2.86 -12.76
C MET A 335 -11.40 1.43 -12.91
N SER A 336 -12.60 1.14 -12.41
CA SER A 336 -13.17 -0.21 -12.43
C SER A 336 -13.47 -0.69 -13.86
N ILE A 337 -14.00 0.19 -14.72
CA ILE A 337 -14.27 -0.12 -16.13
C ILE A 337 -12.96 -0.35 -16.89
N VAL A 338 -11.99 0.56 -16.76
CA VAL A 338 -10.70 0.45 -17.47
C VAL A 338 -9.98 -0.84 -17.07
N ASN A 339 -9.87 -1.14 -15.78
CA ASN A 339 -9.25 -2.36 -15.30
C ASN A 339 -9.99 -3.61 -15.76
N ALA A 340 -11.33 -3.61 -15.71
CA ALA A 340 -12.13 -4.74 -16.17
C ALA A 340 -11.92 -5.01 -17.66
N VAL A 341 -11.96 -3.97 -18.50
CA VAL A 341 -11.76 -4.10 -19.96
C VAL A 341 -10.35 -4.62 -20.28
N ILE A 342 -9.31 -4.08 -19.64
CA ILE A 342 -7.94 -4.56 -19.88
C ILE A 342 -7.80 -6.02 -19.41
N MET A 343 -8.30 -6.32 -18.21
CA MET A 343 -8.20 -7.66 -17.62
C MET A 343 -8.94 -8.71 -18.47
N THR A 344 -10.19 -8.46 -18.84
CA THR A 344 -10.95 -9.41 -19.68
C THR A 344 -10.40 -9.49 -21.09
N GLY A 345 -9.87 -8.39 -21.64
CA GLY A 345 -9.17 -8.39 -22.93
C GLY A 345 -7.96 -9.31 -22.93
N ILE A 346 -7.09 -9.20 -21.92
CA ILE A 346 -5.93 -10.08 -21.76
C ILE A 346 -6.37 -11.54 -21.60
N LEU A 347 -7.32 -11.81 -20.71
CA LEU A 347 -7.78 -13.18 -20.44
C LEU A 347 -8.48 -13.82 -21.65
N ALA A 348 -9.23 -13.05 -22.43
CA ALA A 348 -9.83 -13.49 -23.68
C ALA A 348 -8.77 -13.76 -24.76
N ALA A 349 -7.77 -12.88 -24.89
CA ALA A 349 -6.64 -13.09 -25.81
C ALA A 349 -5.82 -14.36 -25.45
N MET A 350 -5.75 -14.71 -24.16
CA MET A 350 -5.13 -15.95 -23.68
C MET A 350 -6.02 -17.20 -23.80
N GLY A 351 -7.23 -17.08 -24.38
CA GLY A 351 -8.20 -18.16 -24.50
C GLY A 351 -8.77 -18.64 -23.16
N SER A 352 -8.63 -17.86 -22.09
CA SER A 352 -9.10 -18.22 -20.75
C SER A 352 -10.60 -17.93 -20.58
N ILE A 353 -11.11 -16.95 -21.34
CA ILE A 353 -12.51 -16.55 -21.36
C ILE A 353 -12.94 -16.51 -22.83
N SER A 354 -14.14 -17.02 -23.15
CA SER A 354 -14.70 -16.89 -24.49
C SER A 354 -15.06 -15.43 -24.79
N ILE A 355 -14.83 -14.97 -26.03
CA ILE A 355 -15.14 -13.59 -26.44
C ILE A 355 -16.62 -13.25 -26.19
N ALA A 356 -17.50 -14.24 -26.39
CA ALA A 356 -18.94 -14.10 -26.13
C ALA A 356 -19.27 -13.81 -24.65
N MET A 357 -18.45 -14.30 -23.70
CA MET A 357 -18.62 -14.06 -22.26
C MET A 357 -17.82 -12.87 -21.74
N ALA A 358 -16.95 -12.27 -22.55
CA ALA A 358 -16.07 -11.19 -22.12
C ALA A 358 -16.84 -9.96 -21.59
N SER A 359 -18.02 -9.67 -22.16
CA SER A 359 -18.87 -8.56 -21.73
C SER A 359 -19.51 -8.79 -20.36
N SER A 360 -20.11 -9.97 -20.14
CA SER A 360 -20.76 -10.31 -18.86
C SER A 360 -19.74 -10.48 -17.73
N VAL A 361 -18.60 -11.13 -18.03
CA VAL A 361 -17.49 -11.23 -17.09
C VAL A 361 -16.89 -9.85 -16.79
N GLY A 362 -16.70 -9.01 -17.82
CA GLY A 362 -16.21 -7.65 -17.66
C GLY A 362 -17.11 -6.80 -16.76
N LEU A 363 -18.44 -6.92 -16.92
CA LEU A 363 -19.40 -6.23 -16.07
C LEU A 363 -19.35 -6.71 -14.61
N ALA A 364 -19.25 -8.03 -14.40
CA ALA A 364 -19.12 -8.60 -13.05
C ALA A 364 -17.83 -8.14 -12.35
N VAL A 365 -16.72 -8.11 -13.08
CA VAL A 365 -15.42 -7.64 -12.58
C VAL A 365 -15.46 -6.15 -12.27
N ALA A 366 -16.01 -5.33 -13.18
CA ALA A 366 -16.16 -3.90 -12.93
C ALA A 366 -17.03 -3.63 -11.69
N SER A 367 -18.08 -4.42 -11.49
CA SER A 367 -18.96 -4.35 -10.32
C SER A 367 -18.21 -4.70 -9.02
N ALA A 368 -17.42 -5.77 -9.03
CA ALA A 368 -16.60 -6.18 -7.89
C ALA A 368 -15.55 -5.12 -7.55
N LEU A 369 -14.80 -4.62 -8.54
CA LEU A 369 -13.77 -3.60 -8.35
C LEU A 369 -14.37 -2.30 -7.82
N PHE A 370 -15.52 -1.87 -8.37
CA PHE A 370 -16.21 -0.67 -7.89
C PHE A 370 -16.66 -0.84 -6.44
N GLY A 371 -17.36 -1.93 -6.13
CA GLY A 371 -17.85 -2.22 -4.78
C GLY A 371 -16.72 -2.29 -3.75
N ALA A 372 -15.66 -3.03 -4.08
CA ALA A 372 -14.46 -3.15 -3.26
C ALA A 372 -13.74 -1.81 -3.04
N SER A 373 -13.65 -0.96 -4.06
CA SER A 373 -13.02 0.36 -3.95
C SER A 373 -13.72 1.27 -2.94
N CYS A 374 -15.00 1.01 -2.64
CA CYS A 374 -15.82 1.77 -1.70
C CYS A 374 -15.66 1.34 -0.24
N LEU A 375 -15.07 0.17 0.06
CA LEU A 375 -14.93 -0.33 1.43
C LEU A 375 -14.20 0.60 2.40
N PRO A 376 -13.20 1.42 2.00
CA PRO A 376 -12.63 2.45 2.88
C PRO A 376 -13.68 3.39 3.48
N CYS A 377 -14.83 3.59 2.82
CA CYS A 377 -15.91 4.44 3.30
C CYS A 377 -16.66 3.85 4.51
N ALA A 378 -16.56 2.54 4.76
CA ALA A 378 -17.17 1.90 5.93
C ALA A 378 -16.70 2.55 7.25
N ILE A 379 -15.46 3.04 7.29
CA ILE A 379 -14.90 3.75 8.44
C ILE A 379 -15.67 5.02 8.77
N VAL A 380 -16.16 5.74 7.75
CA VAL A 380 -16.94 6.97 7.95
C VAL A 380 -18.22 6.68 8.74
N LEU A 381 -18.76 5.47 8.59
CA LEU A 381 -19.97 5.04 9.30
C LEU A 381 -19.72 4.71 10.77
N THR A 382 -18.48 4.34 11.13
CA THR A 382 -18.12 3.98 12.52
C THR A 382 -17.97 5.18 13.46
N GLY A 383 -17.99 6.41 12.93
CA GLY A 383 -17.73 7.64 13.70
C GLY A 383 -16.25 7.82 14.09
N ARG A 384 -15.37 6.84 13.85
CA ARG A 384 -13.92 6.90 14.11
C ARG A 384 -13.14 7.42 12.91
N PHE A 385 -13.63 8.51 12.33
CA PHE A 385 -13.08 9.08 11.08
C PHE A 385 -11.59 9.46 11.21
N GLY A 386 -11.05 9.65 12.41
CA GLY A 386 -9.65 9.98 12.66
C GLY A 386 -8.60 8.90 12.29
N SER A 387 -8.97 7.63 12.12
CA SER A 387 -7.96 6.57 11.89
C SER A 387 -7.67 6.33 10.40
N GLN A 388 -6.57 6.92 9.89
CA GLN A 388 -6.04 6.61 8.55
C GLN A 388 -5.78 5.10 8.36
N GLY A 389 -5.46 4.39 9.46
CA GLY A 389 -5.20 2.95 9.41
C GLY A 389 -6.41 2.09 9.16
N LEU A 390 -7.56 2.44 9.73
CA LEU A 390 -8.78 1.73 9.41
C LEU A 390 -9.21 1.97 7.95
N VAL A 391 -8.97 3.17 7.40
CA VAL A 391 -9.23 3.46 5.98
C VAL A 391 -8.35 2.57 5.09
N PHE A 392 -7.07 2.46 5.41
CA PHE A 392 -6.14 1.62 4.65
C PHE A 392 -6.44 0.12 4.78
N ALA A 393 -6.79 -0.34 5.99
CA ALA A 393 -7.25 -1.71 6.21
C ALA A 393 -8.52 -2.01 5.40
N GLY A 394 -9.46 -1.07 5.31
CA GLY A 394 -10.63 -1.16 4.44
C GLY A 394 -10.27 -1.26 2.95
N ALA A 395 -9.24 -0.54 2.50
CA ALA A 395 -8.75 -0.62 1.12
C ALA A 395 -8.12 -1.99 0.81
N ILE A 396 -7.38 -2.56 1.76
CA ILE A 396 -6.77 -3.90 1.62
C ILE A 396 -7.82 -4.99 1.65
N LEU A 397 -8.80 -4.90 2.56
CA LEU A 397 -9.94 -5.81 2.57
C LEU A 397 -10.68 -5.75 1.23
N GLY A 398 -10.88 -4.55 0.66
CA GLY A 398 -11.44 -4.35 -0.67
C GLY A 398 -10.62 -5.06 -1.74
N MET A 399 -9.31 -4.85 -1.75
CA MET A 399 -8.40 -5.52 -2.67
C MET A 399 -8.47 -7.06 -2.55
N ILE A 400 -8.47 -7.62 -1.35
CA ILE A 400 -8.59 -9.08 -1.15
C ILE A 400 -9.92 -9.61 -1.68
N LEU A 401 -11.04 -8.95 -1.35
CA LEU A 401 -12.38 -9.35 -1.80
C LEU A 401 -12.53 -9.21 -3.32
N ALA A 402 -11.96 -8.16 -3.91
CA ALA A 402 -11.91 -7.98 -5.35
C ALA A 402 -11.08 -9.07 -6.03
N ALA A 403 -9.91 -9.42 -5.48
CA ALA A 403 -9.07 -10.48 -6.02
C ALA A 403 -9.82 -11.82 -6.03
N ALA A 404 -10.43 -12.20 -4.90
CA ALA A 404 -11.22 -13.42 -4.79
C ALA A 404 -12.42 -13.46 -5.75
N ALA A 405 -13.15 -12.34 -5.88
CA ALA A 405 -14.27 -12.24 -6.81
C ALA A 405 -13.81 -12.31 -8.28
N CYS A 406 -12.75 -11.58 -8.65
CA CYS A 406 -12.22 -11.58 -10.01
C CYS A 406 -11.67 -12.95 -10.40
N GLU A 407 -10.91 -13.60 -9.51
CA GLU A 407 -10.42 -14.96 -9.71
C GLU A 407 -11.57 -15.96 -9.87
N GLY A 408 -12.56 -15.93 -8.97
CA GLY A 408 -13.72 -16.83 -9.05
C GLY A 408 -14.56 -16.63 -10.32
N VAL A 409 -14.74 -15.38 -10.79
CA VAL A 409 -15.47 -15.09 -12.02
C VAL A 409 -14.69 -15.53 -13.26
N CYS A 410 -13.36 -15.34 -13.27
CA CYS A 410 -12.53 -15.54 -14.46
C CYS A 410 -11.95 -16.95 -14.60
N LEU A 411 -11.62 -17.63 -13.50
CA LEU A 411 -10.86 -18.88 -13.47
C LEU A 411 -11.63 -20.06 -12.89
N GLY A 412 -12.81 -19.85 -12.30
CA GLY A 412 -13.61 -20.92 -11.70
C GLY A 412 -14.03 -22.00 -12.70
N ALA A 413 -13.68 -23.26 -12.40
CA ALA A 413 -13.99 -24.43 -13.22
C ALA A 413 -15.49 -24.74 -13.27
N GLU A 414 -16.22 -24.59 -12.15
CA GLU A 414 -17.68 -24.50 -11.98
C GLU A 414 -17.98 -24.23 -10.47
N PRO A 415 -19.16 -23.74 -10.06
CA PRO A 415 -20.03 -22.78 -10.74
C PRO A 415 -19.53 -21.35 -10.50
N ARG A 416 -19.65 -20.48 -11.52
CA ARG A 416 -19.33 -19.04 -11.42
C ARG A 416 -20.34 -18.25 -10.57
N LEU A 417 -21.46 -18.87 -10.22
CA LEU A 417 -22.56 -18.27 -9.50
C LEU A 417 -22.16 -17.62 -8.16
N PRO A 418 -21.44 -18.26 -7.22
CA PRO A 418 -21.02 -17.63 -5.97
C PRO A 418 -20.12 -16.42 -6.20
N ALA A 419 -19.24 -16.46 -7.20
CA ALA A 419 -18.37 -15.33 -7.53
C ALA A 419 -19.18 -14.16 -8.13
N LEU A 420 -20.14 -14.45 -9.02
CA LEU A 420 -21.07 -13.45 -9.56
C LEU A 420 -21.94 -12.82 -8.46
N LEU A 421 -22.51 -13.65 -7.58
CA LEU A 421 -23.28 -13.19 -6.42
C LEU A 421 -22.40 -12.35 -5.49
N GLY A 422 -21.14 -12.74 -5.28
CA GLY A 422 -20.15 -11.97 -4.54
C GLY A 422 -19.88 -10.60 -5.16
N SER A 423 -19.71 -10.52 -6.48
CA SER A 423 -19.54 -9.26 -7.21
C SER A 423 -20.77 -8.35 -7.08
N VAL A 424 -21.98 -8.90 -7.18
CA VAL A 424 -23.23 -8.15 -6.99
C VAL A 424 -23.36 -7.67 -5.55
N ALA A 425 -23.07 -8.52 -4.57
CA ALA A 425 -23.09 -8.17 -3.16
C ALA A 425 -22.09 -7.04 -2.84
N LEU A 426 -20.87 -7.11 -3.38
CA LEU A 426 -19.86 -6.05 -3.24
C LEU A 426 -20.34 -4.74 -3.84
N LEU A 427 -20.95 -4.76 -5.03
CA LEU A 427 -21.52 -3.59 -5.67
C LEU A 427 -22.61 -2.96 -4.78
N LEU A 428 -23.55 -3.76 -4.28
CA LEU A 428 -24.63 -3.29 -3.40
C LEU A 428 -24.09 -2.68 -2.11
N VAL A 429 -23.11 -3.34 -1.47
CA VAL A 429 -22.43 -2.81 -0.28
C VAL A 429 -21.76 -1.48 -0.61
N GLY A 430 -21.04 -1.38 -1.74
CA GLY A 430 -20.38 -0.14 -2.17
C GLY A 430 -21.36 1.01 -2.38
N VAL A 431 -22.49 0.76 -3.05
CA VAL A 431 -23.56 1.75 -3.25
C VAL A 431 -24.16 2.20 -1.92
N LEU A 432 -24.43 1.27 -0.99
CA LEU A 432 -24.94 1.59 0.34
C LEU A 432 -23.95 2.45 1.13
N LEU A 433 -22.66 2.12 1.10
CA LEU A 433 -21.61 2.92 1.75
C LEU A 433 -21.58 4.34 1.17
N LEU A 434 -21.61 4.49 -0.15
CA LEU A 434 -21.53 5.78 -0.82
C LEU A 434 -22.75 6.68 -0.61
N THR A 435 -23.95 6.10 -0.51
CA THR A 435 -25.16 6.89 -0.21
C THR A 435 -25.16 7.43 1.22
N ALA A 436 -24.61 6.69 2.18
CA ALA A 436 -24.50 7.12 3.57
C ALA A 436 -23.32 8.09 3.83
N THR A 437 -22.25 7.98 3.05
CA THR A 437 -20.98 8.69 3.29
C THR A 437 -21.12 10.21 3.36
N PRO A 438 -21.77 10.93 2.42
CA PRO A 438 -21.80 12.40 2.44
C PRO A 438 -22.43 12.97 3.71
N ARG A 439 -23.52 12.36 4.18
CA ARG A 439 -24.24 12.81 5.39
C ARG A 439 -23.42 12.59 6.64
N ARG A 440 -22.73 11.45 6.74
CA ARG A 440 -21.86 11.12 7.87
C ARG A 440 -20.62 12.00 7.87
N LEU A 441 -19.97 12.14 6.72
CA LEU A 441 -18.79 12.97 6.53
C LEU A 441 -19.03 14.44 6.90
N ALA A 442 -20.21 14.98 6.59
CA ALA A 442 -20.58 16.35 6.93
C ALA A 442 -20.78 16.59 8.43
N ARG A 443 -21.10 15.54 9.19
CA ARG A 443 -21.32 15.60 10.65
C ARG A 443 -20.05 15.34 11.44
N THR A 444 -19.07 14.68 10.84
CA THR A 444 -17.81 14.41 11.51
C THR A 444 -16.94 15.67 11.52
N ASP A 445 -16.31 15.95 12.64
CA ASP A 445 -15.26 16.95 12.68
C ASP A 445 -14.08 16.45 11.85
N TRP A 446 -13.65 17.27 10.89
CA TRP A 446 -12.45 16.99 10.13
C TRP A 446 -11.27 17.42 11.00
N PRO A 447 -10.46 16.48 11.50
CA PRO A 447 -9.33 16.85 12.31
C PRO A 447 -8.40 17.72 11.46
N LEU A 448 -7.96 18.84 12.02
CA LEU A 448 -6.69 19.42 11.59
C LEU A 448 -5.65 18.40 12.03
N GLU A 449 -5.16 17.60 11.10
CA GLU A 449 -4.03 16.72 11.36
C GLU A 449 -2.82 17.65 11.54
N THR A 450 -2.58 18.09 12.78
CA THR A 450 -1.32 18.71 13.18
C THR A 450 -0.27 17.61 13.06
N GLY A 451 0.50 17.65 11.97
CA GLY A 451 1.52 16.66 11.63
C GLY A 451 2.56 16.42 12.73
#